data_AF-A0A381SYA9-F1
#
_entry.id   AF-A0A381SYA9-F1
#
_cell.length_a   1.000
_cell.length_b   1.000
_cell.length_c   1.000
_cell.angle_alpha   90.00
_cell.angle_beta   90.00
_cell.angle_gamma   90.00
#
_symmetry.space_group_name_H-M   'P 1'
#
loop_
_entity.id
_entity.type
_entity.pdbx_description
1 polymer ?
#
loop_
_entity_poly.entity_id
_entity_poly.type
_entity_poly.pdbx_seq_one_letter_code
_entity_poly.pdbx_strand_id
1 'polypeptide(L)'
;MRTLAALLMVGLIILPIQASAASESVWDDAREGVQGGTIGGLSLSLSESSTEYSASREVVELSHVIEVYTATWCTNCVTTEHDLDEAIGDTDVVRIHYHRHKFEAEDPFGSNGTEERWESSYGAASTTIGGAPRLAPTTVFDGERLHLGTSSKSDSLLNDYIASLGIGSTHEFGGTMSLSATTSGATTEFSWDLTGMSYNCADDCPTESLTAWLLFVEDSANFPEGSNEVGDYLHVLHDAVQLDGLSGSTAIDVPTAWDGNDLSAILLVDWE
;
A
#
# COMPACT_ATOMS: atom_id res chain seq x y z
N MET A 1 56.27 35.65 15.17
CA MET A 1 55.64 34.36 15.60
C MET A 1 54.26 34.53 16.23
N ARG A 2 54.02 35.52 17.11
CA ARG A 2 52.70 35.72 17.75
C ARG A 2 51.59 36.21 16.82
N THR A 3 51.92 36.99 15.79
CA THR A 3 50.96 37.50 14.78
C THR A 3 50.57 36.48 13.72
N LEU A 4 51.47 35.56 13.37
CA LEU A 4 51.19 34.43 12.46
C LEU A 4 50.26 33.39 13.11
N ALA A 5 50.40 33.16 14.42
CA ALA A 5 49.50 32.26 15.16
C ALA A 5 48.07 32.81 15.27
N ALA A 6 47.91 34.14 15.36
CA ALA A 6 46.60 34.78 15.42
C ALA A 6 45.84 34.71 14.08
N LEU A 7 46.53 34.87 12.96
CA LEU A 7 45.94 34.74 11.62
C LEU A 7 45.53 33.29 11.29
N LEU A 8 46.30 32.31 11.77
CA LEU A 8 45.96 30.89 11.61
C LEU A 8 44.71 30.49 12.42
N MET A 9 44.52 31.09 13.61
CA MET A 9 43.34 30.82 14.47
C MET A 9 42.06 31.47 13.95
N VAL A 10 42.13 32.63 13.26
CA VAL A 10 40.96 33.25 12.63
C VAL A 10 40.55 32.48 11.36
N GLY A 11 41.50 31.88 10.64
CA GLY A 11 41.21 31.05 9.46
C GLY A 11 40.46 29.74 9.77
N LEU A 12 40.65 29.16 10.97
CA LEU A 12 39.99 27.92 11.37
C LEU A 12 38.52 28.09 11.78
N ILE A 13 38.07 29.32 12.07
CA ILE A 13 36.71 29.61 12.54
C ILE A 13 35.76 29.93 11.35
N ILE A 14 36.32 30.16 10.15
CA ILE A 14 35.54 30.51 8.94
C ILE A 14 35.38 29.29 8.01
N LEU A 15 35.74 28.09 8.45
CA LEU A 15 35.32 26.89 7.73
C LEU A 15 33.81 26.78 7.87
N PRO A 16 33.03 26.85 6.76
CA PRO A 16 31.61 26.56 6.85
C PRO A 16 31.52 25.12 7.32
N ILE A 17 31.01 24.92 8.53
CA ILE A 17 30.49 23.63 8.95
C ILE A 17 29.27 23.45 8.05
N GLN A 18 29.47 22.85 6.89
CA GLN A 18 28.39 22.21 6.16
C GLN A 18 27.99 21.02 7.01
N ALA A 19 27.23 21.28 8.06
CA ALA A 19 26.31 20.30 8.59
C ALA A 19 25.31 20.09 7.46
N SER A 20 25.55 19.09 6.63
CA SER A 20 24.47 18.45 5.89
C SER A 20 23.54 17.91 6.95
N ALA A 21 22.56 18.70 7.38
CA ALA A 21 21.34 18.13 7.90
C ALA A 21 20.83 17.29 6.73
N ALA A 22 20.98 15.96 6.82
CA ALA A 22 20.14 15.10 6.00
C ALA A 22 18.72 15.59 6.30
N SER A 23 18.01 16.06 5.28
CA SER A 23 16.57 16.25 5.43
C SER A 23 16.06 14.90 5.89
N GLU A 24 15.58 14.81 7.13
CA GLU A 24 14.89 13.61 7.57
C GLU A 24 13.75 13.37 6.57
N SER A 25 13.61 12.12 6.11
CA SER A 25 12.53 11.76 5.22
C SER A 25 11.20 12.06 5.90
N VAL A 26 10.20 12.48 5.13
CA VAL A 26 8.84 12.73 5.64
C VAL A 26 8.00 11.45 5.75
N TRP A 27 8.61 10.29 5.47
CA TRP A 27 8.05 8.94 5.64
C TRP A 27 9.12 7.99 6.20
N ASP A 28 8.70 6.82 6.66
CA ASP A 28 9.58 5.66 6.84
C ASP A 28 9.59 4.78 5.59
N ASP A 29 10.63 3.96 5.45
CA ASP A 29 10.66 2.90 4.45
C ASP A 29 9.63 1.82 4.81
N ALA A 30 8.77 1.46 3.87
CA ALA A 30 7.73 0.46 4.09
C ALA A 30 8.30 -0.98 4.14
N ARG A 31 9.44 -1.24 3.49
CA ARG A 31 10.05 -2.58 3.43
C ARG A 31 11.46 -2.55 4.01
N GLU A 32 11.62 -3.12 5.20
CA GLU A 32 12.88 -3.01 5.94
C GLU A 32 14.06 -3.68 5.19
N GLY A 33 15.00 -2.86 4.74
CA GLY A 33 16.28 -3.31 4.21
C GLY A 33 16.25 -3.83 2.77
N VAL A 34 15.15 -3.64 2.06
CA VAL A 34 14.99 -4.00 0.64
C VAL A 34 14.44 -2.80 -0.13
N GLN A 35 14.90 -2.61 -1.37
CA GLN A 35 14.29 -1.63 -2.26
C GLN A 35 13.14 -2.33 -2.96
N GLY A 36 11.91 -1.94 -2.64
CA GLY A 36 10.75 -2.62 -3.18
C GLY A 36 9.48 -1.84 -2.94
N GLY A 37 8.40 -2.30 -3.55
CA GLY A 37 7.12 -1.62 -3.53
C GLY A 37 6.00 -2.50 -4.04
N THR A 38 4.90 -1.85 -4.39
CA THR A 38 3.69 -2.49 -4.90
C THR A 38 3.24 -1.76 -6.15
N ILE A 39 3.15 -2.49 -7.26
CA ILE A 39 2.67 -2.01 -8.56
C ILE A 39 1.15 -2.07 -8.55
N GLY A 40 0.56 -1.02 -9.13
CA GLY A 40 -0.84 -0.64 -8.97
C GLY A 40 -1.91 -1.70 -9.28
N GLY A 41 -3.13 -1.47 -8.77
CA GLY A 41 -4.22 -2.43 -8.73
C GLY A 41 -5.08 -2.53 -9.98
N LEU A 42 -4.85 -3.56 -10.80
CA LEU A 42 -5.75 -3.88 -11.91
C LEU A 42 -7.06 -4.50 -11.36
N SER A 43 -8.16 -3.75 -11.46
CA SER A 43 -9.41 -4.08 -10.78
C SER A 43 -10.50 -4.66 -11.69
N LEU A 44 -11.27 -5.60 -11.17
CA LEU A 44 -12.49 -6.16 -11.75
C LEU A 44 -13.65 -6.02 -10.76
N SER A 45 -14.70 -5.27 -11.12
CA SER A 45 -15.92 -5.22 -10.32
C SER A 45 -16.73 -6.52 -10.50
N LEU A 46 -16.88 -7.29 -9.43
CA LEU A 46 -17.49 -8.63 -9.42
C LEU A 46 -19.00 -8.58 -9.21
N SER A 47 -19.70 -7.68 -9.91
CA SER A 47 -21.16 -7.58 -9.79
C SER A 47 -21.87 -8.82 -10.35
N GLU A 48 -22.99 -9.23 -9.74
CA GLU A 48 -23.83 -10.37 -10.18
C GLU A 48 -24.41 -10.24 -11.62
N SER A 49 -24.21 -9.10 -12.27
CA SER A 49 -24.77 -8.83 -13.61
C SER A 49 -24.02 -9.51 -14.76
N SER A 50 -22.80 -10.00 -14.51
CA SER A 50 -21.97 -10.72 -15.48
C SER A 50 -21.50 -12.05 -14.91
N THR A 51 -20.99 -12.91 -15.79
CA THR A 51 -20.27 -14.13 -15.42
C THR A 51 -18.86 -14.15 -15.99
N GLU A 52 -18.50 -13.15 -16.80
CA GLU A 52 -17.19 -13.00 -17.42
C GLU A 52 -16.69 -11.56 -17.19
N TYR A 53 -15.46 -11.44 -16.73
CA TYR A 53 -14.82 -10.18 -16.40
C TYR A 53 -13.40 -10.21 -16.96
N SER A 54 -12.93 -9.10 -17.52
CA SER A 54 -11.53 -8.96 -17.91
C SER A 54 -11.09 -7.51 -17.90
N ALA A 55 -9.82 -7.30 -17.56
CA ALA A 55 -9.14 -6.03 -17.60
C ALA A 55 -7.69 -6.26 -18.02
N SER A 56 -7.14 -5.28 -18.71
CA SER A 56 -5.72 -5.21 -19.02
C SER A 56 -5.29 -3.76 -19.13
N ARG A 57 -4.08 -3.47 -18.66
CA ARG A 57 -3.48 -2.14 -18.63
C ARG A 57 -1.96 -2.23 -18.82
N GLU A 58 -1.39 -1.17 -19.36
CA GLU A 58 0.04 -0.95 -19.30
C GLU A 58 0.43 -0.61 -17.85
N VAL A 59 1.54 -1.17 -17.37
CA VAL A 59 2.04 -0.99 -16.00
C VAL A 59 2.22 0.49 -15.66
N VAL A 60 2.71 1.27 -16.62
CA VAL A 60 2.95 2.72 -16.46
C VAL A 60 1.67 3.56 -16.37
N GLU A 61 0.51 2.97 -16.68
CA GLU A 61 -0.81 3.63 -16.60
C GLU A 61 -1.59 3.20 -15.36
N LEU A 62 -1.02 2.36 -14.49
CA LEU A 62 -1.68 1.93 -13.26
C LEU A 62 -1.72 3.06 -12.23
N SER A 63 -2.84 3.15 -11.52
CA SER A 63 -3.07 4.11 -10.44
C SER A 63 -2.16 3.81 -9.24
N HIS A 64 -1.96 4.81 -8.38
CA HIS A 64 -1.26 4.60 -7.10
C HIS A 64 -1.98 3.59 -6.23
N VAL A 65 -1.25 2.85 -5.41
CA VAL A 65 -1.83 1.95 -4.40
C VAL A 65 -1.61 2.53 -3.02
N ILE A 66 -2.70 2.70 -2.27
CA ILE A 66 -2.66 3.18 -0.89
C ILE A 66 -3.26 2.11 -0.01
N GLU A 67 -2.43 1.58 0.88
CA GLU A 67 -2.80 0.50 1.79
C GLU A 67 -2.85 1.03 3.22
N VAL A 68 -4.00 0.93 3.87
CA VAL A 68 -4.25 1.50 5.19
C VAL A 68 -4.55 0.37 6.17
N TYR A 69 -3.74 0.23 7.22
CA TYR A 69 -4.05 -0.64 8.35
C TYR A 69 -4.89 0.11 9.37
N THR A 70 -6.11 -0.36 9.60
CA THR A 70 -7.14 0.33 10.38
C THR A 70 -7.88 -0.64 11.30
N ALA A 71 -8.79 -0.09 12.11
CA ALA A 71 -9.75 -0.88 12.85
C ALA A 71 -11.04 -0.10 13.14
N THR A 72 -12.17 -0.79 13.31
CA THR A 72 -13.48 -0.22 13.65
C THR A 72 -13.53 0.47 15.01
N TRP A 73 -12.57 0.18 15.89
CA TRP A 73 -12.41 0.81 17.20
C TRP A 73 -11.38 1.94 17.23
N CYS A 74 -10.67 2.16 16.12
CA CYS A 74 -9.56 3.10 16.06
C CYS A 74 -10.06 4.51 15.73
N THR A 75 -10.26 5.34 16.76
CA THR A 75 -10.65 6.75 16.58
C THR A 75 -9.59 7.59 15.88
N ASN A 76 -8.32 7.26 16.10
CA ASN A 76 -7.20 7.94 15.42
C ASN A 76 -7.17 7.64 13.92
N CYS A 77 -7.67 6.47 13.50
CA CYS A 77 -7.73 6.07 12.09
C CYS A 77 -8.66 7.00 11.30
N VAL A 78 -9.78 7.43 11.91
CA VAL A 78 -10.69 8.41 11.32
C VAL A 78 -9.98 9.74 11.03
N THR A 79 -9.16 10.21 11.97
CA THR A 79 -8.39 11.45 11.79
C THR A 79 -7.38 11.33 10.65
N THR A 80 -6.61 10.24 10.62
CA THR A 80 -5.62 10.02 9.56
C THR A 80 -6.26 9.80 8.20
N GLU A 81 -7.45 9.20 8.16
CA GLU A 81 -8.20 8.99 6.94
C GLU A 81 -8.71 10.32 6.37
N HIS A 82 -9.13 11.27 7.21
CA HIS A 82 -9.50 12.61 6.73
C HIS A 82 -8.31 13.36 6.09
N ASP A 83 -7.13 13.30 6.72
CA ASP A 83 -5.90 13.87 6.14
C ASP A 83 -5.53 13.17 4.83
N LEU A 84 -5.76 11.86 4.74
CA LEU A 84 -5.52 11.07 3.53
C LEU A 84 -6.49 11.44 2.40
N ASP A 85 -7.78 11.59 2.70
CA ASP A 85 -8.80 12.02 1.74
C ASP A 85 -8.47 13.41 1.17
N GLU A 86 -8.05 14.34 2.03
CA GLU A 86 -7.62 15.68 1.60
C GLU A 86 -6.35 15.62 0.73
N ALA A 87 -5.40 14.76 1.06
CA ALA A 87 -4.17 14.58 0.29
C ALA A 87 -4.43 13.98 -1.10
N ILE A 88 -5.32 12.99 -1.20
CA ILE A 88 -5.68 12.31 -2.46
C ILE A 88 -6.38 13.31 -3.39
N GLY A 89 -7.38 14.03 -2.90
CA GLY A 89 -8.17 14.96 -3.71
C GLY A 89 -8.75 14.27 -4.95
N ASP A 90 -8.35 14.74 -6.14
CA ASP A 90 -8.78 14.19 -7.44
C ASP A 90 -7.78 13.17 -8.04
N THR A 91 -6.77 12.75 -7.28
CA THR A 91 -5.76 11.80 -7.75
C THR A 91 -6.38 10.41 -7.92
N ASP A 92 -6.08 9.76 -9.05
CA ASP A 92 -6.53 8.40 -9.30
C ASP A 92 -5.70 7.41 -8.46
N VAL A 93 -6.38 6.72 -7.53
CA VAL A 93 -5.77 5.83 -6.56
C VAL A 93 -6.63 4.59 -6.33
N VAL A 94 -5.97 3.46 -6.10
CA VAL A 94 -6.58 2.26 -5.54
C VAL A 94 -6.34 2.26 -4.04
N ARG A 95 -7.42 2.33 -3.26
CA ARG A 95 -7.37 2.29 -1.79
C ARG A 95 -7.76 0.92 -1.29
N ILE A 96 -7.04 0.45 -0.27
CA ILE A 96 -7.25 -0.86 0.33
C ILE A 96 -7.13 -0.71 1.84
N HIS A 97 -8.21 -0.95 2.57
CA HIS A 97 -8.22 -0.88 4.03
C HIS A 97 -8.10 -2.28 4.64
N TYR A 98 -6.95 -2.53 5.25
CA TYR A 98 -6.65 -3.70 6.05
C TYR A 98 -7.22 -3.51 7.44
N HIS A 99 -8.34 -4.18 7.70
CA HIS A 99 -8.89 -4.25 9.03
C HIS A 99 -8.15 -5.29 9.86
N ARG A 100 -7.84 -4.92 11.10
CA ARG A 100 -7.20 -5.82 12.07
C ARG A 100 -8.03 -7.09 12.27
N HIS A 101 -7.38 -8.24 12.38
CA HIS A 101 -8.06 -9.53 12.51
C HIS A 101 -7.41 -10.50 13.52
N LYS A 102 -6.08 -10.69 13.53
CA LYS A 102 -5.47 -11.63 14.50
C LYS A 102 -5.50 -11.04 15.90
N PHE A 103 -6.02 -11.81 16.84
CA PHE A 103 -6.23 -11.38 18.24
C PHE A 103 -7.13 -10.14 18.33
N GLU A 104 -8.13 -10.08 17.45
CA GLU A 104 -9.15 -9.04 17.38
C GLU A 104 -10.53 -9.63 17.69
N ALA A 105 -11.39 -8.87 18.34
CA ALA A 105 -12.73 -9.29 18.74
C ALA A 105 -13.83 -8.26 18.39
N GLU A 106 -13.46 -7.01 18.11
CA GLU A 106 -14.37 -5.91 17.82
C GLU A 106 -14.46 -5.60 16.32
N ASP A 107 -13.39 -5.85 15.57
CA ASP A 107 -13.36 -5.63 14.12
C ASP A 107 -13.68 -6.93 13.35
N PRO A 108 -14.76 -6.96 12.55
CA PRO A 108 -15.20 -8.17 11.87
C PRO A 108 -14.65 -8.33 10.45
N PHE A 109 -13.94 -7.34 9.91
CA PHE A 109 -13.76 -7.22 8.46
C PHE A 109 -12.52 -7.94 7.91
N GLY A 110 -11.43 -7.99 8.68
CA GLY A 110 -10.20 -8.63 8.20
C GLY A 110 -10.28 -10.16 8.19
N SER A 111 -9.25 -10.79 7.61
CA SER A 111 -9.08 -12.25 7.60
C SER A 111 -7.62 -12.65 7.83
N ASN A 112 -7.33 -13.96 7.83
CA ASN A 112 -5.95 -14.42 7.93
C ASN A 112 -5.12 -14.00 6.70
N GLY A 113 -5.70 -14.03 5.50
CA GLY A 113 -5.02 -13.65 4.26
C GLY A 113 -4.63 -12.17 4.25
N THR A 114 -5.53 -11.29 4.71
CA THR A 114 -5.23 -9.85 4.81
C THR A 114 -4.09 -9.57 5.78
N GLU A 115 -4.10 -10.21 6.95
CA GLU A 115 -3.06 -10.07 7.96
C GLU A 115 -1.73 -10.69 7.51
N GLU A 116 -1.77 -11.82 6.81
CA GLU A 116 -0.57 -12.47 6.25
C GLU A 116 0.12 -11.59 5.22
N ARG A 117 -0.62 -11.01 4.28
CA ARG A 117 -0.06 -10.06 3.30
C ARG A 117 0.53 -8.83 3.99
N TRP A 118 -0.22 -8.22 4.91
CA TRP A 118 0.26 -7.03 5.63
C TRP A 118 1.55 -7.32 6.40
N GLU A 119 1.58 -8.41 7.17
CA GLU A 119 2.75 -8.80 7.96
C GLU A 119 3.94 -9.16 7.06
N SER A 120 3.72 -9.82 5.91
CA SER A 120 4.80 -10.19 4.99
C SER A 120 5.44 -8.97 4.33
N SER A 121 4.64 -7.97 3.97
CA SER A 121 5.13 -6.81 3.22
C SER A 121 5.63 -5.69 4.14
N TYR A 122 4.92 -5.40 5.24
CA TYR A 122 5.17 -4.21 6.07
C TYR A 122 5.41 -4.51 7.56
N GLY A 123 5.23 -5.75 7.99
CA GLY A 123 5.30 -6.12 9.40
C GLY A 123 6.67 -5.88 10.04
N ALA A 124 7.75 -6.08 9.30
CA ALA A 124 9.12 -5.80 9.77
C ALA A 124 9.32 -4.30 10.03
N ALA A 125 9.04 -3.46 9.03
CA ALA A 125 9.14 -2.00 9.15
C ALA A 125 8.24 -1.46 10.27
N SER A 126 6.97 -1.87 10.32
CA SER A 126 6.03 -1.47 11.37
C SER A 126 6.53 -1.86 12.77
N THR A 127 7.15 -3.03 12.92
CA THR A 127 7.76 -3.46 14.19
C THR A 127 8.97 -2.63 14.56
N THR A 128 9.85 -2.34 13.61
CA THR A 128 11.06 -1.56 13.84
C THR A 128 10.74 -0.11 14.22
N ILE A 129 9.72 0.48 13.62
CA ILE A 129 9.30 1.87 13.84
C ILE A 129 8.41 2.00 15.09
N GLY A 130 7.39 1.14 15.19
CA GLY A 130 6.29 1.26 16.15
C GLY A 130 6.24 0.20 17.25
N GLY A 131 7.06 -0.86 17.15
CA GLY A 131 7.17 -1.91 18.17
C GLY A 131 6.24 -3.12 18.00
N ALA A 132 5.41 -3.15 16.95
CA ALA A 132 4.59 -4.31 16.59
C ALA A 132 4.30 -4.34 15.08
N PRO A 133 4.03 -5.50 14.47
CA PRO A 133 3.90 -5.62 13.01
C PRO A 133 2.57 -5.06 12.46
N ARG A 134 1.61 -4.80 13.35
CA ARG A 134 0.21 -4.54 13.06
C ARG A 134 -0.30 -3.42 13.95
N LEU A 135 -0.06 -2.20 13.50
CA LEU A 135 -0.38 -0.99 14.26
C LEU A 135 -1.36 -0.14 13.47
N ALA A 136 -2.54 0.09 14.04
CA ALA A 136 -3.52 1.00 13.47
C ALA A 136 -3.40 2.39 14.14
N PRO A 137 -3.46 3.50 13.38
CA PRO A 137 -3.40 3.56 11.92
C PRO A 137 -1.97 3.38 11.37
N THR A 138 -1.85 2.76 10.19
CA THR A 138 -0.65 2.82 9.35
C THR A 138 -1.08 3.03 7.91
N THR A 139 -0.44 3.95 7.19
CA THR A 139 -0.71 4.19 5.75
C THR A 139 0.56 3.94 4.95
N VAL A 140 0.45 3.16 3.88
CA VAL A 140 1.56 2.86 2.97
C VAL A 140 1.20 3.31 1.55
N PHE A 141 2.07 4.12 0.95
CA PHE A 141 1.94 4.57 -0.44
C PHE A 141 2.84 3.74 -1.36
N ASP A 142 2.24 3.18 -2.40
CA ASP A 142 2.85 2.36 -3.45
C ASP A 142 3.72 1.21 -2.91
N GLY A 143 3.43 0.73 -1.69
CA GLY A 143 4.23 -0.28 -1.00
C GLY A 143 5.64 0.18 -0.58
N GLU A 144 5.96 1.47 -0.69
CA GLU A 144 7.32 2.03 -0.56
C GLU A 144 7.45 2.98 0.64
N ARG A 145 6.40 3.76 0.94
CA ARG A 145 6.46 4.87 1.91
C ARG A 145 5.45 4.67 3.02
N LEU A 146 5.93 4.42 4.23
CA LEU A 146 5.11 4.12 5.40
C LEU A 146 4.97 5.35 6.31
N HIS A 147 3.73 5.59 6.75
CA HIS A 147 3.36 6.58 7.76
C HIS A 147 2.65 5.88 8.91
N LEU A 148 3.23 5.98 10.10
CA LEU A 148 2.71 5.30 11.29
C LEU A 148 1.99 6.29 12.22
N GLY A 149 0.75 5.95 12.58
CA GLY A 149 -0.01 6.69 13.57
C GLY A 149 -0.46 8.07 13.07
N THR A 150 -0.64 9.00 14.02
CA THR A 150 -1.09 10.37 13.76
C THR A 150 0.04 11.40 13.82
N SER A 151 1.29 10.94 13.92
CA SER A 151 2.44 11.83 14.08
C SER A 151 3.01 12.18 12.72
N SER A 152 3.18 13.47 12.45
CA SER A 152 3.84 13.95 11.24
C SER A 152 5.37 14.01 11.41
N LYS A 153 6.07 13.85 10.30
CA LYS A 153 7.52 14.11 10.18
C LYS A 153 7.80 15.47 9.55
N SER A 154 6.82 16.08 8.88
CA SER A 154 6.84 17.49 8.50
C SER A 154 5.85 18.34 9.33
N ASP A 155 5.42 19.47 8.78
CA ASP A 155 4.49 20.42 9.40
C ASP A 155 3.10 19.80 9.69
N SER A 156 2.68 18.79 8.92
CA SER A 156 1.42 18.06 9.13
C SER A 156 1.44 16.68 8.44
N LEU A 157 0.58 15.76 8.89
CA LEU A 157 0.44 14.44 8.28
C LEU A 157 -0.13 14.54 6.86
N LEU A 158 -1.07 15.47 6.65
CA LEU A 158 -1.52 15.87 5.31
C LEU A 158 -0.35 16.22 4.37
N ASN A 159 0.62 17.02 4.83
CA ASN A 159 1.79 17.37 4.00
C ASN A 159 2.67 16.17 3.71
N ASP A 160 2.81 15.24 4.68
CA ASP A 160 3.57 14.00 4.51
C ASP A 160 2.91 13.08 3.46
N TYR A 161 1.58 13.00 3.46
CA TYR A 161 0.80 12.27 2.46
C TYR A 161 0.86 12.91 1.07
N ILE A 162 0.70 14.24 0.97
CA ILE A 162 0.86 14.98 -0.30
C ILE A 162 2.26 14.74 -0.87
N ALA A 163 3.30 14.78 -0.03
CA ALA A 163 4.66 14.52 -0.47
C ALA A 163 4.81 13.08 -0.98
N SER A 164 4.22 12.09 -0.30
CA SER A 164 4.30 10.68 -0.70
C SER A 164 3.57 10.38 -2.01
N LEU A 165 2.40 10.99 -2.23
CA LEU A 165 1.66 10.93 -3.49
C LEU A 165 2.43 11.62 -4.63
N GLY A 166 3.04 12.78 -4.35
CA GLY A 166 3.77 13.55 -5.35
C GLY A 166 5.03 12.85 -5.87
N ILE A 167 5.61 11.91 -5.11
CA ILE A 167 6.69 11.03 -5.59
C ILE A 167 6.15 9.93 -6.51
N GLY A 168 5.03 9.31 -6.12
CA GLY A 168 4.47 8.17 -6.84
C GLY A 168 5.30 6.90 -6.73
N SER A 169 4.90 5.85 -7.46
CA SER A 169 5.68 4.61 -7.43
C SER A 169 7.02 4.82 -8.11
N THR A 170 8.07 4.28 -7.49
CA THR A 170 9.45 4.40 -7.98
C THR A 170 9.91 3.20 -8.82
N HIS A 171 8.99 2.28 -9.12
CA HIS A 171 9.29 1.11 -9.91
C HIS A 171 9.71 1.47 -11.35
N GLU A 172 10.61 0.68 -11.94
CA GLU A 172 11.06 0.87 -13.34
C GLU A 172 10.41 -0.15 -14.29
N PHE A 173 9.31 -0.79 -13.89
CA PHE A 173 8.61 -1.77 -14.74
C PHE A 173 7.76 -1.10 -15.82
N GLY A 174 7.78 -1.72 -17.02
CA GLY A 174 6.85 -1.44 -18.11
C GLY A 174 6.16 -2.71 -18.59
N GLY A 175 5.42 -2.60 -19.70
CA GLY A 175 4.68 -3.70 -20.31
C GLY A 175 3.26 -3.82 -19.76
N THR A 176 2.63 -4.98 -19.92
CA THR A 176 1.19 -5.14 -19.65
C THR A 176 0.90 -6.13 -18.55
N MET A 177 -0.15 -5.83 -17.79
CA MET A 177 -0.79 -6.74 -16.85
C MET A 177 -2.20 -7.08 -17.35
N SER A 178 -2.66 -8.30 -17.08
CA SER A 178 -4.04 -8.70 -17.35
C SER A 178 -4.61 -9.59 -16.25
N LEU A 179 -5.90 -9.39 -16.00
CA LEU A 179 -6.70 -10.17 -15.07
C LEU A 179 -8.04 -10.48 -15.72
N SER A 180 -8.49 -11.72 -15.62
CA SER A 180 -9.83 -12.13 -15.99
C SER A 180 -10.43 -13.06 -14.95
N ALA A 181 -11.76 -13.09 -14.92
CA ALA A 181 -12.51 -13.97 -14.04
C ALA A 181 -13.71 -14.55 -14.80
N THR A 182 -14.00 -15.83 -14.58
CA THR A 182 -15.20 -16.50 -15.08
C THR A 182 -15.92 -17.19 -13.93
N THR A 183 -17.18 -16.82 -13.73
CA THR A 183 -18.03 -17.38 -12.67
C THR A 183 -18.93 -18.47 -13.25
N SER A 184 -18.89 -19.66 -12.65
CA SER A 184 -19.72 -20.79 -13.02
C SER A 184 -20.33 -21.43 -11.77
N GLY A 185 -21.62 -21.16 -11.53
CA GLY A 185 -22.28 -21.59 -10.31
C GLY A 185 -21.74 -20.84 -9.09
N ALA A 186 -21.15 -21.57 -8.13
CA ALA A 186 -20.58 -21.00 -6.90
C ALA A 186 -19.05 -20.85 -6.95
N THR A 187 -18.43 -21.11 -8.11
CA THR A 187 -16.97 -21.08 -8.27
C THR A 187 -16.59 -20.02 -9.28
N THR A 188 -15.60 -19.20 -8.92
CA THR A 188 -15.00 -18.22 -9.81
C THR A 188 -13.57 -18.62 -10.13
N GLU A 189 -13.29 -18.84 -11.42
CA GLU A 189 -11.94 -19.09 -11.91
C GLU A 189 -11.31 -17.77 -12.32
N PHE A 190 -10.20 -17.41 -11.67
CA PHE A 190 -9.38 -16.25 -12.02
C PHE A 190 -8.22 -16.69 -12.90
N SER A 191 -7.87 -15.86 -13.88
CA SER A 191 -6.68 -16.02 -14.70
C SER A 191 -5.90 -14.71 -14.74
N TRP A 192 -4.59 -14.78 -14.59
CA TRP A 192 -3.70 -13.63 -14.62
C TRP A 192 -2.53 -13.87 -15.58
N ASP A 193 -2.04 -12.80 -16.17
CA ASP A 193 -0.81 -12.81 -16.96
C ASP A 193 -0.04 -11.51 -16.75
N LEU A 194 1.14 -11.67 -16.15
CA LEU A 194 2.15 -10.65 -15.85
C LEU A 194 3.44 -10.91 -16.63
N THR A 195 3.47 -11.87 -17.56
CA THR A 195 4.67 -12.20 -18.34
C THR A 195 5.06 -11.09 -19.32
N GLY A 196 4.13 -10.17 -19.58
CA GLY A 196 4.39 -8.94 -20.32
C GLY A 196 5.15 -7.88 -19.52
N MET A 197 5.27 -8.03 -18.20
CA MET A 197 6.02 -7.09 -17.36
C MET A 197 7.52 -7.28 -17.54
N SER A 198 8.24 -6.17 -17.68
CA SER A 198 9.69 -6.18 -17.76
C SER A 198 10.28 -4.99 -17.03
N TYR A 199 11.37 -5.22 -16.31
CA TYR A 199 12.15 -4.15 -15.71
C TYR A 199 12.87 -3.35 -16.80
N ASN A 200 12.65 -2.04 -16.85
CA ASN A 200 13.27 -1.17 -17.85
C ASN A 200 14.71 -0.83 -17.44
N CYS A 201 15.65 -1.74 -17.70
CA CYS A 201 17.08 -1.44 -17.66
C CYS A 201 17.72 -1.53 -19.05
N ALA A 202 18.81 -0.80 -19.26
CA ALA A 202 19.58 -0.86 -20.50
C ALA A 202 20.54 -2.06 -20.54
N ASP A 203 21.31 -2.27 -19.47
CA ASP A 203 22.28 -3.36 -19.27
C ASP A 203 22.39 -3.65 -17.76
N ASP A 204 22.78 -4.88 -17.39
CA ASP A 204 22.96 -5.32 -15.99
C ASP A 204 21.73 -5.08 -15.09
N CYS A 205 20.54 -5.53 -15.53
CA CYS A 205 19.32 -5.43 -14.73
C CYS A 205 19.54 -6.11 -13.37
N PRO A 206 19.11 -5.47 -12.26
CA PRO A 206 19.05 -6.13 -10.97
C PRO A 206 18.17 -7.39 -11.05
N THR A 207 18.43 -8.32 -10.14
CA THR A 207 17.55 -9.48 -9.99
C THR A 207 16.37 -9.05 -9.16
N GLU A 208 15.24 -8.89 -9.84
CA GLU A 208 13.97 -8.52 -9.22
C GLU A 208 13.14 -9.78 -8.95
N SER A 209 12.47 -9.76 -7.81
CA SER A 209 11.44 -10.72 -7.44
C SER A 209 10.08 -10.07 -7.60
N LEU A 210 9.15 -10.79 -8.22
CA LEU A 210 7.77 -10.34 -8.42
C LEU A 210 6.83 -11.31 -7.73
N THR A 211 5.95 -10.80 -6.89
CA THR A 211 4.95 -11.58 -6.17
C THR A 211 3.56 -11.04 -6.47
N ALA A 212 2.74 -11.85 -7.13
CA ALA A 212 1.38 -11.48 -7.50
C ALA A 212 0.39 -11.80 -6.38
N TRP A 213 -0.55 -10.88 -6.14
CA TRP A 213 -1.61 -11.01 -5.15
C TRP A 213 -2.95 -10.66 -5.75
N LEU A 214 -3.99 -11.43 -5.40
CA LEU A 214 -5.37 -11.09 -5.69
C LEU A 214 -6.07 -10.68 -4.39
N LEU A 215 -6.59 -9.47 -4.38
CA LEU A 215 -7.25 -8.87 -3.22
C LEU A 215 -8.74 -8.70 -3.49
N PHE A 216 -9.59 -8.93 -2.48
CA PHE A 216 -11.03 -8.78 -2.57
C PHE A 216 -11.50 -7.62 -1.71
N VAL A 217 -11.82 -6.51 -2.35
CA VAL A 217 -12.14 -5.23 -1.70
C VAL A 217 -13.60 -4.89 -1.93
N GLU A 218 -14.33 -4.64 -0.85
CA GLU A 218 -15.70 -4.10 -0.88
C GLU A 218 -15.65 -2.57 -0.86
N ASP A 219 -16.45 -1.92 -1.69
CA ASP A 219 -16.45 -0.46 -1.78
C ASP A 219 -16.98 0.18 -0.48
N SER A 220 -18.04 -0.36 0.12
CA SER A 220 -18.63 0.14 1.37
C SER A 220 -19.26 -0.96 2.22
N ALA A 221 -18.96 -0.98 3.52
CA ALA A 221 -19.56 -1.89 4.50
C ALA A 221 -20.21 -1.12 5.67
N ASN A 222 -21.52 -1.30 5.85
CA ASN A 222 -22.29 -0.69 6.94
C ASN A 222 -22.14 -1.48 8.25
N PHE A 223 -21.41 -0.91 9.20
CA PHE A 223 -21.20 -1.44 10.54
C PHE A 223 -21.35 -0.33 11.61
N PRO A 224 -22.60 0.06 11.94
CA PRO A 224 -22.87 1.12 12.92
C PRO A 224 -22.45 0.77 14.35
N GLU A 225 -22.15 -0.50 14.63
CA GLU A 225 -21.65 -0.98 15.92
C GLU A 225 -20.17 -0.66 16.17
N GLY A 226 -19.43 -0.17 15.16
CA GLY A 226 -18.04 0.24 15.30
C GLY A 226 -17.86 1.37 16.32
N SER A 227 -16.91 1.21 17.25
CA SER A 227 -16.75 2.15 18.38
C SER A 227 -16.07 3.47 18.00
N ASN A 228 -15.59 3.60 16.76
CA ASN A 228 -15.12 4.87 16.18
C ASN A 228 -16.23 5.71 15.50
N GLU A 229 -17.49 5.22 15.49
CA GLU A 229 -18.68 5.95 15.02
C GLU A 229 -18.72 6.28 13.51
N VAL A 230 -17.89 5.65 12.69
CA VAL A 230 -17.86 5.87 11.23
C VAL A 230 -19.15 5.40 10.55
N GLY A 231 -19.67 4.24 10.97
CA GLY A 231 -20.87 3.63 10.39
C GLY A 231 -20.60 2.94 9.06
N ASP A 232 -20.23 3.68 8.02
CA ASP A 232 -19.94 3.12 6.69
C ASP A 232 -18.42 3.09 6.45
N TYR A 233 -17.82 1.91 6.46
CA TYR A 233 -16.39 1.71 6.23
C TYR A 233 -16.13 1.48 4.75
N LEU A 234 -15.25 2.28 4.15
CA LEU A 234 -14.95 2.20 2.72
C LEU A 234 -13.74 1.31 2.43
N HIS A 235 -13.67 0.79 1.21
CA HIS A 235 -12.50 0.08 0.68
C HIS A 235 -12.05 -1.12 1.53
N VAL A 236 -13.00 -1.84 2.11
CA VAL A 236 -12.75 -2.90 3.08
C VAL A 236 -12.17 -4.13 2.40
N LEU A 237 -10.95 -4.52 2.77
CA LEU A 237 -10.33 -5.74 2.28
C LEU A 237 -10.81 -6.95 3.09
N HIS A 238 -11.46 -7.90 2.40
CA HIS A 238 -11.96 -9.15 3.00
C HIS A 238 -10.97 -10.29 2.95
N ASP A 239 -10.23 -10.41 1.85
CA ASP A 239 -9.23 -11.47 1.69
C ASP A 239 -8.12 -11.07 0.72
N ALA A 240 -6.94 -11.67 0.91
CA ALA A 240 -5.78 -11.51 0.06
C ALA A 240 -5.14 -12.87 -0.21
N VAL A 241 -5.04 -13.22 -1.48
CA VAL A 241 -4.55 -14.53 -1.94
C VAL A 241 -3.28 -14.32 -2.75
N GLN A 242 -2.18 -14.92 -2.29
CA GLN A 242 -0.95 -14.96 -3.08
C GLN A 242 -1.14 -15.90 -4.27
N LEU A 243 -0.74 -15.45 -5.45
CA LEU A 243 -0.86 -16.20 -6.69
C LEU A 243 0.44 -16.96 -7.00
N ASP A 244 0.28 -18.17 -7.53
CA ASP A 244 1.41 -19.02 -7.91
C ASP A 244 2.02 -18.57 -9.24
N GLY A 245 3.12 -17.83 -9.15
CA GLY A 245 3.88 -17.37 -10.31
C GLY A 245 3.22 -16.20 -11.06
N LEU A 246 3.85 -15.80 -12.18
CA LEU A 246 3.49 -14.58 -12.91
C LEU A 246 2.37 -14.78 -13.94
N SER A 247 1.97 -16.01 -14.21
CA SER A 247 0.78 -16.28 -15.00
C SER A 247 0.18 -17.63 -14.62
N GLY A 248 -1.13 -17.73 -14.73
CA GLY A 248 -1.84 -18.94 -14.35
C GLY A 248 -3.34 -18.76 -14.33
N SER A 249 -4.04 -19.83 -13.96
CA SER A 249 -5.45 -19.78 -13.59
C SER A 249 -5.68 -20.62 -12.34
N THR A 250 -6.60 -20.18 -11.49
CA THR A 250 -7.01 -20.92 -10.30
C THR A 250 -8.43 -20.58 -9.91
N ALA A 251 -9.12 -21.56 -9.32
CA ALA A 251 -10.41 -21.34 -8.69
C ALA A 251 -10.18 -20.74 -7.30
N ILE A 252 -10.84 -19.62 -7.02
CA ILE A 252 -10.77 -18.94 -5.72
C ILE A 252 -12.19 -18.83 -5.18
N ASP A 253 -12.35 -19.18 -3.91
CA ASP A 253 -13.59 -18.96 -3.17
C ASP A 253 -13.69 -17.46 -2.86
N VAL A 254 -14.46 -16.74 -3.67
CA VAL A 254 -14.64 -15.29 -3.51
C VAL A 254 -15.33 -15.02 -2.16
N PRO A 255 -14.78 -14.16 -1.29
CA PRO A 255 -15.41 -13.85 -0.02
C PRO A 255 -16.76 -13.16 -0.25
N THR A 256 -17.66 -13.30 0.71
CA THR A 256 -18.93 -12.58 0.67
C THR A 256 -18.69 -11.15 1.13
N ALA A 257 -19.19 -10.17 0.38
CA ALA A 257 -19.25 -8.78 0.81
C ALA A 257 -20.00 -8.68 2.15
N TRP A 258 -19.66 -7.69 2.98
CA TRP A 258 -20.31 -7.48 4.26
C TRP A 258 -21.80 -7.18 4.07
N ASP A 259 -22.08 -6.28 3.14
CA ASP A 259 -23.41 -6.03 2.63
C ASP A 259 -23.36 -5.77 1.12
N GLY A 260 -24.41 -5.19 0.56
CA GLY A 260 -24.38 -4.77 -0.84
C GLY A 260 -24.03 -5.85 -1.87
N ASN A 261 -23.46 -5.38 -2.98
CA ASN A 261 -22.97 -6.16 -4.12
C ASN A 261 -21.95 -5.30 -4.89
N ASP A 262 -20.89 -4.96 -4.18
CA ASP A 262 -19.88 -3.95 -4.52
C ASP A 262 -18.47 -4.48 -4.20
N LEU A 263 -18.29 -5.79 -4.34
CA LEU A 263 -16.99 -6.43 -4.23
C LEU A 263 -16.21 -6.31 -5.55
N SER A 264 -14.93 -6.00 -5.45
CA SER A 264 -13.98 -5.94 -6.55
C SER A 264 -12.80 -6.87 -6.28
N ALA A 265 -12.30 -7.55 -7.33
CA ALA A 265 -11.03 -8.25 -7.30
C ALA A 265 -9.92 -7.34 -7.86
N ILE A 266 -8.82 -7.19 -7.13
CA ILE A 266 -7.72 -6.30 -7.46
C ILE A 266 -6.44 -7.13 -7.56
N LEU A 267 -5.80 -7.13 -8.72
CA LEU A 267 -4.49 -7.75 -8.93
C LEU A 267 -3.39 -6.73 -8.60
N LEU A 268 -2.56 -7.07 -7.61
CA LEU A 268 -1.36 -6.34 -7.23
C LEU A 268 -0.10 -7.15 -7.52
N VAL A 269 1.03 -6.46 -7.69
CA VAL A 269 2.34 -7.08 -7.81
C VAL A 269 3.32 -6.39 -6.88
N ASP A 270 3.79 -7.13 -5.88
CA ASP A 270 4.90 -6.69 -5.04
C ASP A 270 6.23 -6.94 -5.77
N TRP A 271 7.16 -5.99 -5.70
CA TRP A 271 8.49 -6.07 -6.29
C TRP A 271 9.58 -5.79 -5.27
N GLU A 272 10.69 -6.53 -5.32
CA GLU A 272 11.89 -6.41 -4.45
C GLU A 272 13.15 -6.93 -5.13
#